data_AF-A0A2V3YC96-F1
#
_entry.id   AF-A0A2V3YC96-F1
#
_cell.length_a   1.000
_cell.length_b   1.000
_cell.length_c   1.000
_cell.angle_alpha   90.00
_cell.angle_beta   90.00
_cell.angle_gamma   90.00
#
_symmetry.space_group_name_H-M   'P 1'
#
loop_
_entity.id
_entity.type
_entity.pdbx_description
1 polymer ?
#
loop_
_entity_poly.entity_id
_entity_poly.type
_entity_poly.pdbx_seq_one_letter_code
_entity_poly.pdbx_strand_id
1 'polypeptide(L)'
;MVNALETILQQVVDITILLFEFMGVLVIIAAGLRGIYDYVKRNPSIRLNLAQGMALGLEFKLGSEILRTVVVRQLSEVAVVAAIIALRAALTFLIHWEIKVERESE
;
A
#
# COMPACT_ATOMS: atom_id res chain seq x y z
N MET A 1 3.24 27.67 -0.55
CA MET A 1 3.11 26.98 0.75
C MET A 1 2.75 25.51 0.58
N VAL A 2 1.70 25.17 -0.18
CA VAL A 2 1.30 23.77 -0.47
C VAL A 2 2.42 22.96 -1.15
N ASN A 3 3.08 23.52 -2.17
CA ASN A 3 4.19 22.82 -2.86
C ASN A 3 5.36 22.48 -1.94
N ALA A 4 5.65 23.33 -0.94
CA ALA A 4 6.71 23.05 0.03
C ALA A 4 6.35 21.88 0.95
N LEU A 5 5.07 21.77 1.33
CA LEU A 5 4.56 20.66 2.13
C LEU A 5 4.58 19.34 1.34
N GLU A 6 4.28 19.38 0.04
CA GLU A 6 4.35 18.22 -0.85
C GLU A 6 5.78 17.74 -1.06
N THR A 7 6.74 18.64 -1.27
CA THR A 7 8.17 18.27 -1.36
C THR A 7 8.69 17.67 -0.06
N ILE A 8 8.29 18.22 1.10
CA ILE A 8 8.65 17.67 2.41
C ILE A 8 8.04 16.27 2.57
N LEU A 9 6.78 16.07 2.17
CA LEU A 9 6.12 14.77 2.22
C LEU A 9 6.84 13.74 1.34
N GLN A 10 7.18 14.09 0.10
CA GLN A 10 7.92 13.23 -0.82
C GLN A 10 9.28 12.84 -0.24
N GLN A 11 10.04 13.79 0.30
CA GLN A 11 11.34 13.49 0.92
C GLN A 11 11.21 12.57 2.13
N VAL A 12 10.24 12.81 3.01
CA VAL A 12 10.01 11.96 4.19
C VAL A 12 9.66 10.54 3.76
N VAL A 13 8.82 10.39 2.73
CA VAL A 13 8.41 9.09 2.20
C VAL A 13 9.59 8.37 1.57
N ASP A 14 10.37 9.03 0.72
CA ASP A 14 11.52 8.42 0.06
C ASP A 14 12.56 7.94 1.07
N ILE A 15 12.82 8.74 2.11
CA ILE A 15 13.67 8.35 3.24
C ILE A 15 13.08 7.12 3.95
N THR A 16 11.76 7.11 4.19
CA THR A 16 11.09 6.00 4.87
C THR A 16 11.13 4.71 4.04
N ILE A 17 10.89 4.79 2.72
CA ILE A 17 11.02 3.67 1.79
C ILE A 17 12.41 3.07 1.87
N LEU A 18 13.45 3.92 1.78
CA LEU A 18 14.84 3.48 1.86
C LEU A 18 15.15 2.79 3.18
N LEU A 19 14.63 3.31 4.31
CA LEU A 19 14.80 2.70 5.63
C LEU A 19 14.14 1.31 5.70
N PHE A 20 12.91 1.16 5.20
CA PHE A 20 12.22 -0.12 5.18
C PHE A 20 12.95 -1.16 4.30
N GLU A 21 13.42 -0.75 3.12
CA GLU A 21 14.22 -1.62 2.25
C GLU A 21 15.51 -2.07 2.95
N PHE A 22 16.21 -1.16 3.63
CA PHE A 22 17.41 -1.48 4.39
C PHE A 22 17.13 -2.47 5.53
N MET A 23 16.07 -2.24 6.30
CA MET A 23 15.65 -3.14 7.38
C MET A 23 15.32 -4.54 6.85
N GLY A 24 14.59 -4.62 5.75
CA GLY A 24 14.28 -5.90 5.10
C GLY A 24 15.54 -6.66 4.67
N VAL A 25 16.50 -5.97 4.05
CA VAL A 25 17.79 -6.56 3.64
C VAL A 25 18.58 -7.05 4.86
N LEU A 26 18.67 -6.24 5.92
CA LEU A 26 19.39 -6.60 7.15
C LEU A 26 18.79 -7.84 7.82
N VAL A 27 17.46 -7.92 7.92
CA VAL A 27 16.77 -9.06 8.50
C VAL A 27 17.03 -10.33 7.68
N ILE A 28 16.95 -10.26 6.35
CA ILE A 28 17.23 -11.40 5.47
C ILE A 28 18.67 -11.89 5.62
N ILE A 29 19.63 -10.96 5.66
CA ILE A 29 21.05 -11.29 5.86
C ILE A 29 21.24 -11.97 7.23
N ALA A 30 20.69 -11.40 8.31
CA ALA A 30 20.80 -11.96 9.65
C ALA A 30 20.16 -13.36 9.75
N ALA A 31 18.98 -13.55 9.15
CA ALA A 31 18.32 -14.84 9.08
C ALA A 31 19.13 -15.87 8.28
N GLY A 32 19.72 -15.47 7.16
CA GLY A 32 20.60 -16.30 6.34
C GLY A 32 21.85 -16.75 7.10
N LEU A 33 22.54 -15.82 7.77
CA LEU A 33 23.71 -16.12 8.60
C LEU A 33 23.36 -17.08 9.74
N ARG A 34 22.24 -16.83 10.44
CA ARG A 34 21.75 -17.71 11.50
C ARG A 34 21.38 -19.09 10.96
N GLY A 35 20.75 -19.14 9.79
CA GLY A 35 20.44 -20.38 9.07
C GLY A 35 21.69 -21.19 8.77
N ILE A 36 22.73 -20.58 8.21
CA ILE A 36 24.01 -21.27 7.92
C ILE A 36 24.61 -21.85 9.21
N TYR A 37 24.63 -21.06 10.29
CA TYR A 37 25.14 -21.54 11.58
C TYR A 37 24.33 -22.73 12.14
N ASP A 38 23.00 -22.62 12.12
CA ASP A 38 22.10 -23.69 12.59
C ASP A 38 22.15 -24.94 11.70
N TYR A 39 22.49 -24.79 10.41
CA TYR A 39 22.63 -25.88 9.45
C TYR A 39 23.82 -26.76 9.80
N VAL A 40 24.96 -26.12 10.07
CA VAL A 40 26.18 -26.80 10.53
C VAL A 40 25.92 -27.51 11.87
N LYS A 41 25.08 -26.92 12.73
CA LYS A 41 24.74 -27.49 14.04
C LYS A 41 23.63 -28.56 14.00
N ARG A 42 23.10 -28.92 12.82
CA ARG A 42 22.00 -29.89 12.60
C ARG A 42 20.76 -29.60 13.45
N ASN A 43 20.43 -28.34 13.68
CA ASN A 43 19.27 -27.96 14.48
C ASN A 43 17.97 -28.14 13.68
N PRO A 44 16.99 -28.94 14.14
CA PRO A 44 15.72 -29.14 13.42
C PRO A 44 14.89 -27.85 13.26
N SER A 45 15.10 -26.84 14.11
CA SER A 45 14.38 -25.56 14.06
C SER A 45 14.82 -24.62 12.92
N ILE A 46 15.87 -24.97 12.18
CA ILE A 46 16.47 -24.11 11.17
C ILE A 46 15.48 -23.63 10.10
N ARG A 47 14.63 -24.52 9.59
CA ARG A 47 13.69 -24.19 8.51
C ARG A 47 12.65 -23.18 9.00
N LEU A 48 12.24 -23.29 10.27
CA LEU A 48 11.29 -22.37 10.89
C LEU A 48 11.93 -20.98 11.09
N ASN A 49 13.13 -20.93 11.66
CA ASN A 49 13.85 -19.66 11.90
C ASN A 49 14.15 -18.92 10.58
N LEU A 50 14.57 -19.65 9.55
CA LEU A 50 14.84 -19.10 8.22
C LEU A 50 13.54 -18.58 7.58
N ALA A 51 12.45 -19.36 7.63
CA ALA A 51 11.16 -18.97 7.08
C ALA A 51 10.59 -17.73 7.77
N GLN A 52 10.70 -17.63 9.09
CA GLN A 52 10.28 -16.45 9.85
C GLN A 52 11.10 -15.20 9.49
N GLY A 53 12.43 -15.34 9.39
CA GLY A 53 13.29 -14.24 8.98
C GLY A 53 13.03 -13.77 7.54
N MET A 54 12.78 -14.70 6.62
CA MET A 54 12.38 -14.37 5.25
C MET A 54 11.02 -13.67 5.21
N ALA A 55 10.03 -14.16 5.96
CA ALA A 55 8.70 -13.54 6.04
C ALA A 55 8.78 -12.11 6.57
N LEU A 56 9.52 -11.89 7.67
CA LEU A 56 9.70 -10.56 8.24
C LEU A 56 10.42 -9.60 7.27
N GLY A 57 11.44 -10.08 6.55
CA GLY A 57 12.12 -9.30 5.53
C GLY A 57 11.19 -8.89 4.37
N LEU A 58 10.27 -9.78 3.99
CA LEU A 58 9.26 -9.51 2.98
C LEU A 58 8.20 -8.52 3.47
N GLU A 59 7.78 -8.58 4.74
CA GLU A 59 6.87 -7.59 5.33
C GLU A 59 7.45 -6.18 5.28
N PHE A 60 8.75 -6.01 5.56
CA PHE A 60 9.42 -4.72 5.40
C PHE A 60 9.43 -4.23 3.95
N LYS A 61 9.67 -5.12 2.97
CA LYS A 61 9.58 -4.76 1.55
C LYS A 61 8.16 -4.40 1.11
N LEU A 62 7.16 -5.12 1.60
CA LEU A 62 5.76 -4.79 1.34
C LEU A 62 5.39 -3.44 1.95
N GLY A 63 5.87 -3.14 3.16
CA GLY A 63 5.72 -1.83 3.79
C GLY A 63 6.27 -0.69 2.94
N SER A 64 7.47 -0.85 2.36
CA SER A 64 8.02 0.15 1.42
C SER A 64 7.20 0.30 0.14
N GLU A 65 6.66 -0.79 -0.41
CA GLU A 65 5.81 -0.74 -1.62
C GLU A 65 4.46 -0.06 -1.34
N ILE A 66 3.89 -0.30 -0.16
CA ILE A 66 2.68 0.40 0.31
C ILE A 66 2.96 1.90 0.44
N LEU A 67 4.09 2.30 1.03
CA LEU A 67 4.47 3.72 1.13
C LEU A 67 4.64 4.36 -0.25
N ARG A 68 5.26 3.63 -1.18
CA ARG A 68 5.42 4.05 -2.58
C ARG A 68 4.07 4.25 -3.27
N THR A 69 3.11 3.36 -3.07
CA THR A 69 1.77 3.46 -3.68
C THR A 69 0.85 4.48 -3.00
N VAL A 70 1.00 4.71 -1.69
CA VAL A 70 0.24 5.72 -0.94
C VAL A 70 0.64 7.15 -1.34
N VAL A 71 1.85 7.33 -1.86
CA VAL A 71 2.45 8.63 -2.20
C VAL A 71 2.49 8.84 -3.71
N VAL A 72 2.78 7.79 -4.48
CA VAL A 72 2.46 7.69 -5.92
C VAL A 72 0.96 7.40 -6.06
N ARG A 73 0.11 8.30 -5.54
CA ARG A 73 -1.30 8.33 -5.90
C ARG A 73 -1.33 8.77 -7.36
N GLN A 74 -1.57 7.85 -8.30
CA GLN A 74 -2.05 8.30 -9.61
C GLN A 74 -3.38 9.03 -9.34
N LEU A 75 -3.41 10.37 -9.44
CA LEU A 75 -4.63 11.19 -9.31
C LEU A 75 -5.78 10.67 -10.19
N SER A 76 -5.47 9.86 -11.21
CA SER A 76 -6.43 9.17 -12.05
C SER A 76 -7.38 8.26 -11.27
N GLU A 77 -6.93 7.43 -10.33
CA GLU A 77 -7.81 6.44 -9.69
C GLU A 77 -8.79 7.10 -8.71
N VAL A 78 -8.30 8.07 -7.93
CA VAL A 78 -9.15 8.86 -7.04
C VAL A 78 -10.15 9.70 -7.85
N ALA A 79 -9.75 10.23 -9.02
CA ALA A 79 -10.65 10.94 -9.93
C ALA A 79 -11.69 10.01 -10.59
N VAL A 80 -11.32 8.77 -10.93
CA VAL A 80 -12.26 7.78 -11.52
C VAL A 80 -13.31 7.37 -10.48
N VAL A 81 -12.92 7.15 -9.22
CA VAL A 81 -13.88 6.85 -8.15
C VAL A 81 -14.82 8.04 -7.91
N ALA A 82 -14.30 9.27 -7.89
CA ALA A 82 -15.13 10.48 -7.77
C ALA A 82 -16.10 10.64 -8.96
N ALA A 83 -15.67 10.33 -10.18
CA ALA A 83 -16.50 10.38 -11.38
C ALA A 83 -17.64 9.35 -11.34
N ILE A 84 -17.38 8.11 -10.89
CA ILE A 84 -18.42 7.07 -10.74
C ILE A 84 -19.47 7.49 -9.69
N ILE A 85 -19.04 8.06 -8.57
CA ILE A 85 -19.95 8.55 -7.52
C ILE A 85 -20.85 9.67 -8.06
N ALA A 86 -20.27 10.62 -8.80
CA ALA A 86 -21.02 11.71 -9.44
C ALA A 86 -22.04 11.18 -10.46
N LEU A 87 -21.65 10.21 -11.29
CA LEU A 87 -22.52 9.61 -12.29
C LEU A 87 -23.71 8.86 -11.66
N ARG A 88 -23.45 8.14 -10.54
CA ARG A 88 -24.49 7.43 -9.79
C ARG A 88 -25.49 8.38 -9.16
N ALA A 89 -25.01 9.48 -8.58
CA ALA A 89 -25.85 10.53 -8.02
C ALA A 89 -26.72 11.19 -9.11
N ALA A 90 -26.15 11.49 -10.28
CA ALA A 90 -26.86 12.07 -11.40
C ALA A 90 -27.98 11.14 -11.92
N LEU A 91 -27.69 9.85 -12.15
CA LEU A 91 -28.70 8.90 -12.64
C LEU A 91 -29.83 8.70 -11.64
N THR A 92 -29.50 8.58 -10.36
CA THR A 92 -30.49 8.40 -9.29
C THR A 92 -31.38 9.63 -9.16
N PHE A 93 -30.79 10.83 -9.28
CA PHE A 93 -31.54 12.08 -9.30
C PHE A 93 -32.47 12.17 -10.50
N LEU A 94 -32.00 11.79 -11.69
CA LEU A 94 -32.77 11.84 -12.94
C LEU A 94 -33.99 10.92 -12.89
N ILE A 95 -33.82 9.67 -12.43
CA ILE A 95 -34.93 8.72 -12.22
C ILE A 95 -35.94 9.28 -11.20
N HIS A 96 -35.45 9.84 -10.08
CA HIS A 96 -36.34 10.44 -9.09
C HIS A 96 -37.13 11.63 -9.65
N TRP A 97 -36.52 12.39 -10.57
CA TRP A 97 -37.16 13.50 -11.27
C TRP A 97 -38.23 13.02 -12.27
N GLU A 98 -37.93 12.01 -13.09
CA GLU A 98 -38.91 11.43 -14.02
C GLU A 98 -40.13 10.87 -13.30
N ILE A 99 -39.92 10.13 -12.20
CA ILE A 99 -41.03 9.62 -11.38
C ILE A 99 -41.87 10.77 -10.80
N LYS A 100 -41.25 11.89 -10.43
CA LYS A 100 -41.99 13.05 -9.93
C LYS A 100 -42.83 13.69 -11.02
N VAL A 101 -42.30 13.82 -12.24
CA VAL A 101 -42.99 14.44 -13.37
C VAL A 101 -44.19 13.59 -13.80
N GLU A 102 -44.05 12.27 -13.86
CA GLU A 102 -45.15 11.38 -14.28
C GLU A 102 -46.35 11.44 -13.31
N ARG A 103 -46.11 11.69 -12.02
CA ARG A 103 -47.17 11.87 -11.00
C ARG A 103 -47.85 13.24 -11.03
N GLU A 104 -47.27 14.22 -11.72
CA GLU A 104 -47.87 15.54 -11.92
C GLU A 104 -48.63 15.63 -13.27
N SER A 105 -48.47 14.64 -14.16
CA SER A 105 -49.16 14.56 -15.46
C SER A 105 -50.44 13.69 -15.48
N GLU A 106 -50.82 13.09 -14.35
CA GLU A 106 -52.19 12.61 -14.08
C GLU A 106 -52.97 13.65 -13.25
#